data_AF-F7RU15-F1
#
_entry.id   AF-F7RU15-F1
#
_cell.length_a   1.000
_cell.length_b   1.000
_cell.length_c   1.000
_cell.angle_alpha   90.00
_cell.angle_beta   90.00
_cell.angle_gamma   90.00
#
_symmetry.space_group_name_H-M   'P 1'
#
loop_
_entity.id
_entity.type
_entity.pdbx_description
1 polymer ?
#
loop_
_entity_poly.entity_id
_entity_poly.type
_entity_poly.pdbx_seq_one_letter_code
_entity_poly.pdbx_strand_id
1 'polypeptide(L)'
;MKLKPELFDKQSFNFFKSLKTVVEGKYDVCCNVPLDTVFDMDQHDADLSHECRLDYVLIDHDSSEVKMVISDFGKETNSPLKKLFSKFNIGFIEMNQHKQWDPQSLKQALAV
;
A
#
# COMPACT_ATOMS: atom_id res chain seq x y z
N MET A 1 16.82 -20.95 19.24
CA MET A 1 16.29 -20.09 18.16
C MET A 1 16.25 -18.66 18.68
N LYS A 2 16.88 -17.69 17.99
CA LYS A 2 16.82 -16.26 18.36
C LYS A 2 16.14 -15.52 17.21
N LEU A 3 15.21 -14.62 17.53
CA LEU A 3 14.60 -13.75 16.54
C LEU A 3 15.70 -12.87 15.91
N LYS A 4 15.69 -12.74 14.58
CA LYS A 4 16.59 -11.77 13.92
C LYS A 4 16.18 -10.36 14.38
N PRO A 5 17.11 -9.52 14.85
CA PRO A 5 16.80 -8.17 15.29
C PRO A 5 16.28 -7.26 14.17
N GLU A 6 16.50 -7.66 12.91
CA GLU A 6 16.15 -6.94 11.69
C GLU A 6 14.75 -7.28 11.15
N LEU A 7 13.90 -7.96 11.92
CA LEU A 7 12.52 -8.31 11.49
C LEU A 7 11.74 -7.09 10.99
N PHE A 8 12.07 -5.90 11.49
CA PHE A 8 11.58 -4.64 10.99
C PHE A 8 12.74 -3.65 10.91
N ASP A 9 13.02 -3.15 9.72
CA ASP A 9 13.82 -1.94 9.60
C ASP A 9 13.10 -0.82 10.40
N LYS A 10 13.83 -0.12 11.27
CA LYS A 10 13.27 0.94 12.14
C LYS A 10 12.56 2.04 11.35
N GLN A 11 13.00 2.31 10.11
CA GLN A 11 12.40 3.28 9.21
C GLN A 11 11.03 2.80 8.73
N SER A 12 10.92 1.55 8.24
CA SER A 12 9.62 0.96 7.88
C SER A 12 8.63 0.94 9.05
N PHE A 13 9.08 0.59 10.26
CA PHE A 13 8.22 0.59 11.44
C PHE A 13 7.76 2.01 11.83
N ASN A 14 8.67 2.98 11.79
CA ASN A 14 8.33 4.38 12.07
C ASN A 14 7.42 4.98 11.00
N PHE A 15 7.60 4.61 9.73
CA PHE A 15 6.71 4.96 8.64
C PHE A 15 5.29 4.43 8.91
N PHE A 16 5.15 3.14 9.21
CA PHE A 16 3.85 2.55 9.50
C PHE A 16 3.14 3.21 10.68
N LYS A 17 3.88 3.48 11.78
CA LYS A 17 3.34 4.19 12.93
C LYS A 17 2.87 5.61 12.56
N SER A 18 3.68 6.31 11.75
CA SER A 18 3.34 7.64 11.25
C SER A 18 2.11 7.60 10.35
N LEU A 19 2.03 6.64 9.44
CA LEU A 19 0.90 6.44 8.54
C LEU A 19 -0.39 6.24 9.32
N LYS A 20 -0.43 5.30 10.27
CA LYS A 20 -1.60 5.09 11.15
C LYS A 20 -2.03 6.35 11.88
N THR A 21 -1.08 7.12 12.40
CA THR A 21 -1.37 8.39 13.09
C THR A 21 -1.92 9.45 12.13
N VAL A 22 -1.43 9.47 10.89
CA VAL A 22 -1.86 10.44 9.86
C VAL A 22 -3.29 10.16 9.39
N VAL A 23 -3.67 8.89 9.27
CA VAL A 23 -4.97 8.48 8.73
C VAL A 23 -6.01 8.13 9.78
N GLU A 24 -5.67 8.30 11.06
CA GLU A 24 -6.51 7.98 12.20
C GLU A 24 -7.90 8.62 12.07
N GLY A 25 -8.94 7.81 12.24
CA GLY A 25 -10.34 8.23 12.16
C GLY A 25 -10.88 8.45 10.75
N LYS A 26 -10.09 8.20 9.70
CA LYS A 26 -10.54 8.27 8.30
C LYS A 26 -10.33 6.96 7.55
N TYR A 27 -9.19 6.32 7.75
CA TYR A 27 -8.85 5.08 7.06
C TYR A 27 -8.37 3.99 8.03
N ASP A 28 -8.81 2.76 7.79
CA ASP A 28 -8.14 1.57 8.26
C ASP A 28 -6.92 1.26 7.39
N VAL A 29 -5.86 0.74 8.01
CA VAL A 29 -4.62 0.36 7.31
C VAL A 29 -4.42 -1.13 7.42
N CYS A 30 -4.59 -1.85 6.31
CA CYS A 30 -4.25 -3.25 6.16
C CYS A 30 -2.84 -3.38 5.58
N CYS A 31 -2.00 -4.25 6.16
CA CYS A 31 -0.64 -4.47 5.69
C CYS A 31 -0.47 -5.84 5.06
N ASN A 32 0.46 -5.93 4.09
CA ASN A 32 0.84 -7.18 3.45
C ASN A 32 -0.36 -7.93 2.86
N VAL A 33 -1.17 -7.23 2.06
CA VAL A 33 -2.46 -7.70 1.52
C VAL A 33 -2.24 -8.33 0.15
N PRO A 34 -2.66 -9.59 -0.11
CA PRO A 34 -2.61 -10.17 -1.45
C PRO A 34 -3.43 -9.35 -2.46
N LEU A 35 -2.93 -9.15 -3.68
CA LEU A 35 -3.62 -8.35 -4.69
C LEU A 35 -5.02 -8.88 -5.02
N ASP A 36 -5.18 -10.22 -5.08
CA ASP A 36 -6.44 -10.93 -5.34
C ASP A 36 -7.50 -10.79 -4.23
N THR A 37 -7.14 -10.26 -3.06
CA THR A 37 -8.12 -9.94 -2.00
C THR A 37 -8.72 -8.54 -2.15
N VAL A 38 -8.09 -7.68 -2.96
CA VAL A 38 -8.55 -6.31 -3.23
C VAL A 38 -9.29 -6.23 -4.57
N PHE A 39 -8.89 -7.05 -5.54
CA PHE A 39 -9.47 -7.07 -6.88
C PHE A 39 -9.96 -8.47 -7.23
N ASP A 40 -11.19 -8.56 -7.74
CA ASP A 40 -11.62 -9.74 -8.47
C ASP A 40 -10.82 -9.81 -9.78
N MET A 41 -9.83 -10.72 -9.81
CA MET A 41 -8.95 -10.92 -10.95
C MET A 41 -9.53 -12.02 -11.86
N ASP A 42 -9.67 -11.74 -13.15
CA ASP A 42 -10.04 -12.75 -14.13
C ASP A 42 -8.87 -13.74 -14.37
N GLN A 43 -9.15 -14.93 -14.91
CA GLN A 43 -8.11 -15.96 -15.17
C GLN A 43 -6.94 -15.47 -16.04
N HIS A 44 -7.12 -14.41 -16.82
CA HIS A 44 -6.06 -13.78 -17.61
C HIS A 44 -5.08 -12.92 -16.79
N ASP A 45 -5.45 -12.51 -15.58
CA ASP A 45 -4.62 -11.72 -14.65
C ASP A 45 -4.00 -12.60 -13.55
N ALA A 46 -4.24 -13.91 -13.58
CA ALA A 46 -3.81 -14.86 -12.55
C ALA A 46 -2.28 -14.87 -12.32
N ASP A 47 -1.50 -14.64 -13.38
CA ASP A 47 -0.03 -14.59 -13.32
C ASP A 47 0.49 -13.38 -12.51
N LEU A 48 -0.33 -12.33 -12.30
CA LEU A 48 -0.02 -11.20 -11.42
C LEU A 48 -0.48 -11.43 -9.97
N SER A 49 -1.38 -12.39 -9.72
CA SER A 49 -2.30 -12.34 -8.59
C SER A 49 -1.78 -12.94 -7.28
N HIS A 50 -1.09 -14.09 -7.32
CA HIS A 50 -0.79 -14.84 -6.10
C HIS A 50 0.55 -14.48 -5.44
N GLU A 51 1.51 -13.95 -6.20
CA GLU A 51 2.80 -13.50 -5.67
C GLU A 51 2.84 -11.98 -5.41
N CYS A 52 1.93 -11.20 -6.02
CA CYS A 52 1.90 -9.76 -5.80
C CYS A 52 1.16 -9.42 -4.50
N ARG A 53 1.90 -8.78 -3.59
CA ARG A 53 1.38 -8.32 -2.30
C ARG A 53 1.49 -6.80 -2.22
N LEU A 54 0.44 -6.19 -1.70
CA LEU A 54 0.34 -4.77 -1.40
C LEU A 54 0.87 -4.52 0.01
N ASP A 55 1.78 -3.57 0.17
CA ASP A 55 2.45 -3.28 1.44
C ASP A 55 1.47 -2.64 2.41
N TYR A 56 0.74 -1.61 1.96
CA TYR A 56 -0.32 -0.96 2.72
C TYR A 56 -1.54 -0.65 1.84
N VAL A 57 -2.71 -1.01 2.34
CA VAL A 57 -4.02 -0.73 1.75
C VAL A 57 -4.82 0.13 2.73
N LEU A 58 -5.27 1.29 2.27
CA LEU A 58 -6.09 2.21 3.04
C LEU A 58 -7.55 2.02 2.65
N ILE A 59 -8.37 1.67 3.64
CA ILE A 59 -9.79 1.39 3.51
C ILE A 59 -10.54 2.50 4.23
N ASP A 60 -11.46 3.16 3.54
CA ASP A 60 -12.28 4.23 4.12
C ASP A 60 -13.21 3.69 5.20
N HIS A 61 -13.20 4.32 6.38
CA HIS A 61 -13.98 3.85 7.54
C HIS A 61 -15.48 3.83 7.28
N ASP A 62 -16.00 4.81 6.56
CA ASP A 62 -17.44 4.97 6.38
C ASP A 62 -17.98 4.07 5.26
N SER A 63 -17.25 3.98 4.15
CA SER A 63 -17.68 3.24 2.96
C SER A 63 -17.16 1.80 2.89
N SER A 64 -16.14 1.45 3.68
CA SER A 64 -15.39 0.19 3.56
C SER A 64 -14.73 -0.02 2.19
N GLU A 65 -14.62 1.04 1.39
CA GLU A 65 -14.00 0.98 0.07
C GLU A 65 -12.48 1.15 0.17
N VAL A 66 -11.75 0.39 -0.64
CA VAL A 66 -10.31 0.63 -0.83
C VAL A 66 -10.15 1.95 -1.56
N LYS A 67 -9.45 2.90 -0.94
CA LYS A 67 -9.21 4.23 -1.52
C LYS A 67 -7.78 4.41 -1.98
N MET A 68 -6.83 3.75 -1.33
CA MET A 68 -5.43 3.96 -1.66
C MET A 68 -4.57 2.73 -1.38
N VAL A 69 -3.57 2.54 -2.24
CA VAL A 69 -2.50 1.56 -2.07
C VAL A 69 -1.17 2.29 -1.97
N ILE A 70 -0.34 1.89 -1.02
CA ILE A 70 1.03 2.38 -0.84
C ILE A 70 1.95 1.18 -0.93
N SER A 71 2.80 1.12 -1.97
CA SER A 71 3.67 -0.05 -2.20
C SER A 71 4.95 0.28 -2.99
N ASP A 72 5.97 -0.57 -2.82
CA ASP A 72 7.18 -0.59 -3.65
C ASP A 72 7.11 -1.74 -4.68
N PHE A 73 6.67 -1.43 -5.90
CA PHE A 73 6.65 -2.42 -6.99
C PHE A 73 7.91 -2.42 -7.84
N GLY A 74 8.90 -1.54 -7.63
CA GLY A 74 10.02 -1.43 -8.57
C GLY A 74 9.59 -1.08 -10.02
N LYS A 75 10.56 -0.98 -10.95
CA LYS A 75 10.29 -0.41 -12.29
C LYS A 75 9.49 -1.30 -13.25
N GLU A 76 9.56 -2.62 -13.12
CA GLU A 76 9.05 -3.55 -14.15
C GLU A 76 7.59 -3.97 -13.96
N THR A 77 7.08 -4.06 -12.73
CA THR A 77 5.69 -4.44 -12.39
C THR A 77 4.73 -3.25 -12.28
N ASN A 78 5.24 -2.03 -12.42
CA ASN A 78 4.50 -0.79 -12.15
C ASN A 78 3.40 -0.46 -13.19
N SER A 79 3.55 -0.83 -14.45
CA SER A 79 2.63 -0.36 -15.51
C SER A 79 1.23 -1.00 -15.48
N PRO A 80 1.09 -2.33 -15.31
CA PRO A 80 -0.23 -2.98 -15.24
C PRO A 80 -0.98 -2.62 -13.95
N LEU A 81 -0.29 -2.61 -12.80
CA LEU A 81 -0.92 -2.30 -11.50
C LEU A 81 -1.42 -0.86 -11.41
N LYS A 82 -0.66 0.12 -11.92
CA LYS A 82 -1.11 1.52 -11.98
C LYS A 82 -2.38 1.69 -12.82
N LYS A 83 -2.51 0.94 -13.93
CA LYS A 83 -3.73 0.93 -14.75
C LYS A 83 -4.90 0.31 -13.99
N LEU A 84 -4.66 -0.77 -13.25
CA LEU A 84 -5.67 -1.42 -12.41
C LEU A 84 -6.19 -0.45 -11.34
N PHE A 85 -5.29 0.17 -10.56
CA PHE A 85 -5.67 1.14 -9.54
C PHE A 85 -6.48 2.31 -10.13
N SER A 86 -6.04 2.84 -11.26
CA SER A 86 -6.76 3.92 -11.95
C SER A 86 -8.16 3.49 -12.41
N LYS A 87 -8.33 2.25 -12.90
CA LYS A 87 -9.63 1.71 -13.35
C LYS A 87 -10.65 1.67 -12.21
N PHE A 88 -10.20 1.37 -11.00
CA PHE A 88 -11.05 1.27 -9.81
C PHE A 88 -11.07 2.55 -8.97
N ASN A 89 -10.52 3.66 -9.49
CA ASN A 89 -10.41 4.94 -8.79
C ASN A 89 -9.69 4.82 -7.43
N ILE A 90 -8.66 3.98 -7.38
CA ILE A 90 -7.80 3.78 -6.21
C ILE A 90 -6.54 4.63 -6.41
N GLY A 91 -6.26 5.47 -5.42
CA GLY A 91 -5.01 6.23 -5.36
C GLY A 91 -3.80 5.31 -5.19
N PHE A 92 -2.68 5.65 -5.79
CA PHE A 92 -1.45 4.88 -5.64
C PHE A 92 -0.28 5.78 -5.25
N ILE A 93 0.39 5.42 -4.14
CA ILE A 93 1.64 6.03 -3.71
C ILE A 93 2.75 5.00 -3.89
N GLU A 94 3.70 5.33 -4.76
CA GLU A 94 4.90 4.52 -4.94
C GLU A 94 5.90 4.80 -3.81
N MET A 95 6.16 3.78 -2.99
CA MET A 95 7.27 3.83 -2.04
C MET A 95 8.56 3.60 -2.81
N ASN A 96 9.35 4.66 -2.93
CA ASN A 96 10.69 4.58 -3.48
C ASN A 96 11.67 4.57 -2.29
N GLN A 97 12.62 3.63 -2.29
CA GLN A 97 13.61 3.42 -1.22
C GLN A 97 14.56 4.62 -1.01
N HIS A 98 14.62 5.54 -1.98
CA HIS A 98 15.37 6.79 -1.95
C HIS A 98 14.54 8.00 -1.50
N LYS A 99 13.22 7.86 -1.29
CA LYS A 99 12.33 8.94 -0.85
C LYS A 99 11.94 8.71 0.59
N GLN A 100 12.45 9.56 1.48
CA GLN A 100 12.00 9.58 2.86
C GLN A 100 10.56 10.10 2.91
N TRP A 101 9.69 9.34 3.57
CA TRP A 101 8.31 9.70 3.80
C TRP A 101 8.13 10.13 5.25
N ASP A 102 8.13 11.44 5.48
CA ASP A 102 7.74 12.02 6.77
C ASP A 102 6.19 12.16 6.87
N PRO A 103 5.64 12.36 8.08
CA PRO A 103 4.20 12.49 8.29
C PRO A 103 3.53 13.62 7.50
N GLN A 104 4.23 14.74 7.25
CA GLN A 104 3.69 15.88 6.51
C GLN A 104 3.63 15.59 5.00
N SER A 105 4.69 14.99 4.46
CA SER A 105 4.73 14.50 3.08
C SER A 105 3.63 13.46 2.80
N LEU A 106 3.37 12.58 3.76
CA LEU A 106 2.25 11.63 3.71
C LEU A 106 0.89 12.35 3.70
N LYS A 107 0.66 13.28 4.63
CA LYS A 107 -0.59 14.07 4.68
C LYS A 107 -0.89 14.77 3.36
N GLN A 108 0.12 15.36 2.72
CA GLN A 108 -0.06 16.03 1.43
C GLN A 108 -0.42 15.05 0.31
N ALA A 109 0.21 13.88 0.28
CA ALA A 109 -0.12 12.84 -0.70
C ALA A 109 -1.52 12.23 -0.48
N LEU A 110 -2.00 12.24 0.76
CA LEU A 110 -3.32 11.72 1.16
C LEU A 110 -4.46 12.76 1.08
N ALA A 111 -4.13 14.04 0.95
CA ALA A 111 -5.11 15.13 0.87
C ALA A 111 -5.68 15.33 -0.56
N VAL A 112 -5.39 14.39 -1.46
CA VAL A 112 -5.87 14.36 -2.85
C VAL A 112 -7.25 13.72 -2.92
#